data_AF-A0A914PJ32-F1
#
_entry.id   AF-A0A914PJ32-F1
#
_cell.length_a   1.000
_cell.length_b   1.000
_cell.length_c   1.000
_cell.angle_alpha   90.00
_cell.angle_beta   90.00
_cell.angle_gamma   90.00
#
_symmetry.space_group_name_H-M   'P 1'
#
loop_
_entity.id
_entity.type
_entity.pdbx_description
1 polymer ?
#
loop_
_entity_poly.entity_id
_entity_poly.type
_entity_poly.pdbx_seq_one_letter_code
_entity_poly.pdbx_strand_id
1 'polypeptide(L)'
;MLLSLSERRVNQVIAESQLTLLNRHAAAKVLQWTWRTTCWRKKLVEEIEEKHSRKSTMLCLRVAQRSLLQSVLSFRRCRWKLRLRMEEEDDVIAVRRAFNETEERLRVIRMRQNLLGTRLALLVSQVDTLTSILHGKMSTNNSITKSPSQIYL
;
A
#
# COMPACT_ATOMS: atom_id res chain seq x y z
N MET A 1 -7.07 -25.72 -3.80
CA MET A 1 -5.69 -25.38 -3.39
C MET A 1 -5.73 -24.05 -2.65
N LEU A 2 -5.26 -24.02 -1.40
CA LEU A 2 -5.11 -22.78 -0.64
C LEU A 2 -3.80 -22.11 -1.10
N LEU A 3 -3.87 -20.92 -1.69
CA LEU A 3 -2.67 -20.14 -2.01
C LEU A 3 -2.05 -19.58 -0.72
N SER A 4 -0.73 -19.70 -0.59
CA SER A 4 0.02 -19.04 0.48
C SER A 4 -0.15 -17.52 0.43
N LEU A 5 0.13 -16.83 1.54
CA LEU A 5 0.03 -15.37 1.62
C LEU A 5 0.93 -14.66 0.60
N SER A 6 2.14 -15.18 0.39
CA SER A 6 3.09 -14.68 -0.60
C SER A 6 2.59 -14.90 -2.04
N GLU A 7 2.08 -16.08 -2.36
CA GLU A 7 1.51 -16.36 -3.69
C GLU A 7 0.28 -15.49 -3.98
N ARG A 8 -0.58 -15.27 -2.99
CA ARG A 8 -1.71 -14.34 -3.12
C ARG A 8 -1.21 -12.92 -3.42
N ARG A 9 -0.18 -12.45 -2.73
CA ARG A 9 0.37 -11.11 -2.98
C ARG A 9 1.00 -10.98 -4.36
N VAL A 10 1.75 -11.97 -4.81
CA VAL A 10 2.32 -11.99 -6.16
C VAL A 10 1.22 -11.98 -7.22
N ASN A 11 0.20 -12.84 -7.09
CA ASN A 11 -0.92 -12.88 -8.01
C ASN A 11 -1.68 -11.55 -8.07
N GLN A 12 -1.82 -10.88 -6.93
CA GLN A 12 -2.43 -9.57 -6.84
C GLN A 12 -1.63 -8.52 -7.64
N VAL A 13 -0.32 -8.42 -7.40
CA VAL A 13 0.56 -7.49 -8.11
C VAL A 13 0.56 -7.74 -9.62
N ILE A 14 0.53 -9.02 -10.04
CA ILE A 14 0.42 -9.39 -11.46
C ILE A 14 -0.92 -8.89 -12.03
N ALA A 15 -2.03 -9.11 -11.31
CA ALA A 15 -3.35 -8.66 -11.74
C ALA A 15 -3.44 -7.12 -11.81
N GLU A 16 -2.82 -6.40 -10.88
CA GLU A 16 -2.71 -4.93 -10.88
C GLU A 16 -1.95 -4.43 -12.12
N SER A 17 -0.79 -5.02 -12.40
CA SER A 17 0.04 -4.68 -13.57
C SER A 17 -0.72 -4.91 -14.88
N GLN A 18 -1.42 -6.03 -15.01
CA GLN A 18 -2.25 -6.31 -16.18
C GLN A 18 -3.42 -5.32 -16.30
N LEU A 19 -4.10 -5.00 -15.20
CA LEU A 19 -5.25 -4.10 -15.21
C LEU A 19 -4.85 -2.65 -15.53
N THR A 20 -3.71 -2.18 -15.01
CA THR A 20 -3.17 -0.86 -15.33
C THR A 20 -2.77 -0.75 -16.80
N LEU A 21 -2.15 -1.80 -17.36
CA LEU A 21 -1.83 -1.89 -18.77
C LEU A 21 -3.10 -1.86 -19.64
N LEU A 22 -4.12 -2.66 -19.31
CA LEU A 22 -5.41 -2.67 -20.02
C LEU A 22 -6.09 -1.31 -19.97
N ASN A 23 -6.03 -0.61 -18.83
CA ASN A 23 -6.58 0.74 -18.69
C ASN A 23 -5.87 1.74 -19.60
N ARG A 24 -4.53 1.68 -19.70
CA ARG A 24 -3.75 2.52 -20.64
C ARG A 24 -4.11 2.22 -22.10
N HIS A 25 -4.19 0.94 -22.47
CA HIS A 25 -4.61 0.56 -23.83
C HIS A 25 -6.04 1.00 -24.16
N ALA A 26 -6.98 0.87 -23.22
CA ALA A 26 -8.35 1.32 -23.40
C ALA A 26 -8.43 2.83 -23.57
N ALA A 27 -7.67 3.60 -22.79
CA ALA A 27 -7.54 5.05 -22.95
C ALA A 27 -6.97 5.43 -24.34
N ALA A 28 -5.90 4.76 -24.76
CA ALA A 28 -5.31 4.98 -26.08
C ALA A 28 -6.32 4.70 -27.22
N LYS A 29 -7.11 3.62 -27.10
CA LYS A 29 -8.18 3.32 -28.07
C LYS A 29 -9.24 4.42 -28.13
N VAL A 30 -9.63 5.00 -26.99
CA VAL A 30 -10.57 6.13 -26.95
C VAL A 30 -10.00 7.31 -27.75
N LEU A 31 -8.73 7.66 -27.57
CA LEU A 31 -8.07 8.73 -28.30
C LEU A 31 -8.02 8.44 -29.81
N GLN A 32 -7.62 7.23 -30.18
CA GLN A 32 -7.54 6.79 -31.58
C GLN A 32 -8.91 6.89 -32.29
N TRP A 33 -9.98 6.39 -31.66
CA TRP A 33 -11.32 6.44 -32.25
C TRP A 33 -11.94 7.83 -32.24
N THR A 34 -11.58 8.66 -31.26
CA THR A 34 -11.97 10.08 -31.24
C THR A 34 -11.37 10.80 -32.45
N TRP A 35 -10.06 10.64 -32.66
CA TRP A 35 -9.37 11.21 -33.82
C TRP A 35 -9.99 10.74 -35.13
N ARG A 36 -10.15 9.41 -35.31
CA ARG A 36 -10.76 8.83 -36.52
C ARG A 36 -12.16 9.38 -36.79
N THR A 37 -12.99 9.51 -35.75
CA THR A 37 -14.33 10.08 -35.87
C THR A 37 -14.29 11.52 -36.37
N THR A 38 -13.37 12.34 -35.83
CA THR A 38 -13.17 13.72 -36.27
C THR A 38 -12.68 13.79 -37.72
N CYS A 39 -11.74 12.94 -38.13
CA CYS A 39 -11.28 12.85 -39.52
C CYS A 39 -12.41 12.48 -40.49
N TRP A 40 -13.18 11.44 -40.19
CA TRP A 40 -14.29 11.01 -41.05
C TRP A 40 -15.40 12.07 -41.12
N ARG A 41 -15.65 12.79 -40.03
CA ARG A 41 -16.58 13.92 -40.03
C ARG A 41 -16.10 15.05 -40.95
N LYS A 42 -14.81 15.41 -40.89
CA LYS A 42 -14.23 16.43 -41.78
C LYS A 42 -14.34 16.03 -43.25
N LYS A 43 -13.93 14.79 -43.59
CA LYS A 43 -14.08 14.24 -44.95
C LYS A 43 -15.53 14.28 -45.45
N LEU A 44 -16.49 13.94 -44.60
CA LEU A 44 -17.91 13.99 -44.96
C LEU A 44 -18.40 15.42 -45.27
N VAL A 45 -17.81 16.42 -44.64
CA VAL A 45 -18.11 17.85 -44.89
C VAL A 45 -17.43 18.35 -46.16
N GLU A 46 -16.26 17.80 -46.52
CA GLU A 46 -15.52 18.16 -47.73
C GLU A 46 -16.13 17.50 -48.99
N GLU A 47 -16.74 16.31 -48.88
CA GLU A 47 -17.35 15.55 -49.99
C GLU A 47 -18.73 16.07 -50.45
N ILE A 48 -18.92 17.38 -50.58
CA ILE A 48 -20.22 17.99 -50.95
C ILE A 48 -20.65 17.64 -52.39
N GLU A 49 -19.71 17.36 -53.29
CA GLU A 49 -19.98 17.25 -54.73
C GLU A 49 -20.18 15.81 -55.25
N GLU A 50 -19.63 14.77 -54.60
CA GLU A 50 -19.71 13.39 -55.08
C GLU A 50 -20.67 12.51 -54.25
N LYS A 51 -21.90 12.33 -54.74
CA LYS A 51 -22.97 11.55 -54.10
C LYS A 51 -22.60 10.10 -53.74
N HIS A 52 -21.71 9.46 -54.50
CA HIS A 52 -21.33 8.06 -54.28
C HIS A 52 -20.26 7.89 -53.18
N SER A 53 -19.28 8.80 -53.09
CA SER A 53 -18.26 8.78 -52.03
C SER A 53 -18.87 9.03 -50.64
N ARG A 54 -19.83 9.97 -50.59
CA ARG A 54 -20.48 10.40 -49.34
C ARG A 54 -21.16 9.27 -48.55
N LYS A 55 -21.77 8.29 -49.24
CA LYS A 55 -22.42 7.13 -48.60
C LYS A 55 -21.40 6.22 -47.91
N SER A 56 -20.25 5.99 -48.56
CA SER A 56 -19.15 5.20 -48.01
C SER A 56 -18.54 5.89 -46.79
N THR A 57 -18.27 7.19 -46.89
CA THR A 57 -17.74 8.01 -45.79
C THR A 57 -18.70 8.05 -44.60
N MET A 58 -20.01 8.13 -44.85
CA MET A 58 -21.02 8.06 -43.79
C MET A 58 -21.02 6.70 -43.06
N LEU A 59 -20.83 5.59 -43.78
CA LEU A 59 -20.70 4.27 -43.18
C LEU A 59 -19.45 4.18 -42.29
N CYS A 60 -18.30 4.64 -42.80
CA CYS A 60 -17.04 4.70 -42.04
C CYS A 60 -17.18 5.55 -40.76
N LEU A 61 -17.89 6.68 -40.84
CA LEU A 61 -18.18 7.52 -39.68
C LEU A 61 -19.02 6.76 -38.64
N ARG A 62 -20.08 6.06 -39.05
CA ARG A 62 -20.91 5.26 -38.13
C ARG A 62 -20.11 4.16 -37.44
N VAL A 63 -19.23 3.47 -38.18
CA VAL A 63 -18.33 2.45 -37.62
C VAL A 63 -17.39 3.08 -36.59
N ALA A 64 -16.74 4.20 -36.94
CA ALA A 64 -15.83 4.90 -36.03
C ALA A 64 -16.54 5.37 -34.75
N GLN A 65 -17.77 5.89 -34.86
CA GLN A 65 -18.60 6.28 -33.71
C GLN A 65 -18.97 5.09 -32.83
N ARG A 66 -19.38 3.96 -33.41
CA ARG A 66 -19.69 2.74 -32.65
C ARG A 66 -18.45 2.21 -31.92
N SER A 67 -17.31 2.18 -32.60
CA SER A 67 -16.03 1.77 -32.01
C SER A 67 -15.57 2.73 -30.91
N LEU A 68 -15.80 4.03 -31.07
CA LEU A 68 -15.54 5.04 -30.04
C LEU A 68 -16.38 4.74 -28.79
N LEU A 69 -17.69 4.57 -28.92
CA LEU A 69 -18.58 4.26 -27.80
C LEU A 69 -18.15 2.98 -27.08
N GLN A 70 -17.85 1.92 -27.83
CA GLN A 70 -17.35 0.67 -27.25
C GLN A 70 -16.03 0.87 -26.50
N SER A 71 -15.09 1.65 -27.05
CA SER A 71 -13.82 1.95 -26.39
C SER A 71 -14.00 2.76 -25.10
N VAL A 72 -14.94 3.72 -25.08
CA VAL A 72 -15.29 4.51 -23.89
C VAL A 72 -15.88 3.62 -22.81
N LEU A 73 -16.80 2.71 -23.17
CA LEU A 73 -17.36 1.75 -22.21
C LEU A 73 -16.29 0.82 -21.65
N SER A 74 -15.39 0.31 -22.50
CA SER A 74 -14.27 -0.52 -22.07
C SER A 74 -13.33 0.22 -21.12
N PHE A 75 -12.98 1.47 -21.43
CA PHE A 75 -12.17 2.33 -20.58
C PHE A 75 -12.84 2.58 -19.22
N ARG A 76 -14.14 2.92 -19.21
CA ARG A 76 -14.91 3.10 -17.97
C ARG A 76 -14.90 1.85 -17.09
N ARG A 77 -15.11 0.67 -17.69
CA ARG A 77 -15.06 -0.62 -16.97
C ARG A 77 -13.68 -0.88 -16.39
N CYS A 78 -12.60 -0.66 -17.15
CA CYS A 78 -11.24 -0.85 -16.66
C CYS A 78 -10.91 0.11 -15.52
N ARG A 79 -11.26 1.39 -15.66
CA ARG A 79 -11.05 2.42 -14.63
C ARG A 79 -11.84 2.13 -13.36
N TRP A 80 -13.08 1.65 -13.48
CA TRP A 80 -13.88 1.26 -12.31
C TRP A 80 -13.27 0.06 -11.59
N LYS A 81 -12.87 -0.99 -12.32
CA LYS A 81 -12.15 -2.14 -11.75
C LYS A 81 -10.87 -1.72 -11.03
N LEU A 82 -10.13 -0.76 -11.60
CA LEU A 82 -8.91 -0.25 -10.98
C LEU A 82 -9.20 0.43 -9.64
N ARG A 83 -10.24 1.26 -9.56
CA ARG A 83 -10.63 1.90 -8.29
C ARG A 83 -11.07 0.90 -7.23
N LEU A 84 -11.92 -0.06 -7.59
CA LEU A 84 -12.40 -1.08 -6.66
C LEU A 84 -11.25 -1.89 -6.05
N ARG A 85 -10.22 -2.20 -6.85
CA ARG A 85 -9.02 -2.91 -6.37
C ARG A 85 -8.16 -2.08 -5.41
N MET A 86 -8.04 -0.78 -5.65
CA MET A 86 -7.32 0.11 -4.73
C MET A 86 -8.02 0.19 -3.36
N GLU A 87 -9.36 0.20 -3.35
CA GLU A 87 -10.14 0.21 -2.10
C GLU A 87 -9.97 -1.10 -1.30
N GLU A 88 -9.99 -2.27 -1.96
CA GLU A 88 -9.73 -3.57 -1.29
C GLU A 88 -8.31 -3.68 -0.69
N GLU A 89 -7.34 -2.98 -1.27
CA GLU A 89 -5.94 -2.98 -0.81
C GLU A 89 -5.72 -2.14 0.43
N ASP A 90 -6.43 -1.02 0.53
CA ASP A 90 -6.28 -0.09 1.64
C ASP A 90 -6.61 -0.77 2.97
N ASP A 91 -7.58 -1.68 3.03
CA ASP A 91 -7.96 -2.35 4.28
C ASP A 91 -6.87 -3.27 4.82
N VAL A 92 -6.31 -4.15 3.99
CA VAL A 92 -5.27 -5.11 4.42
C VAL A 92 -3.98 -4.38 4.77
N ILE A 93 -3.63 -3.35 4.01
CA ILE A 93 -2.47 -2.52 4.27
C ILE A 93 -2.69 -1.68 5.54
N ALA A 94 -3.88 -1.12 5.74
CA ALA A 94 -4.22 -0.35 6.94
C ALA A 94 -4.13 -1.21 8.20
N VAL A 95 -4.66 -2.43 8.19
CA VAL A 95 -4.57 -3.34 9.33
C VAL A 95 -3.11 -3.70 9.63
N ARG A 96 -2.29 -4.00 8.62
CA ARG A 96 -0.86 -4.27 8.82
C ARG A 96 -0.09 -3.06 9.32
N ARG A 97 -0.38 -1.86 8.79
CA ARG A 97 0.23 -0.62 9.27
C ARG A 97 -0.14 -0.35 10.72
N ALA A 98 -1.42 -0.48 11.07
CA ALA A 98 -1.90 -0.32 12.43
C ALA A 98 -1.23 -1.34 13.37
N PHE A 99 -1.12 -2.60 12.96
CA PHE A 99 -0.43 -3.62 13.74
C PHE A 99 1.05 -3.27 13.97
N ASN A 100 1.79 -2.93 12.91
CA ASN A 100 3.19 -2.53 13.02
C ASN A 100 3.38 -1.28 13.89
N GLU A 101 2.49 -0.30 13.79
CA GLU A 101 2.50 0.88 14.64
C GLU A 101 2.25 0.53 16.11
N THR A 102 1.32 -0.39 16.39
CA THR A 102 1.08 -0.86 17.76
C THR A 102 2.26 -1.66 18.32
N GLU A 103 2.92 -2.49 17.51
CA GLU A 103 4.14 -3.21 17.89
C GLU A 103 5.26 -2.24 18.27
N GLU A 104 5.49 -1.20 17.47
CA GLU A 104 6.53 -0.21 17.76
C GLU A 104 6.22 0.56 19.06
N ARG A 105 4.96 0.96 19.26
CA ARG A 105 4.53 1.59 20.53
C ARG A 105 4.76 0.67 21.72
N LEU A 106 4.41 -0.62 21.60
CA LEU A 106 4.64 -1.62 22.65
C LEU A 106 6.12 -1.81 22.94
N ARG A 107 6.97 -1.82 21.91
CA ARG A 107 8.42 -1.91 22.06
C ARG A 107 8.97 -0.74 22.87
N VAL A 108 8.54 0.49 22.58
CA VAL A 108 8.93 1.68 23.35
C VAL A 108 8.45 1.60 24.80
N ILE A 109 7.23 1.12 25.05
CA ILE A 109 6.70 0.95 26.40
C ILE A 109 7.50 -0.08 27.17
N ARG A 110 7.79 -1.25 26.59
CA ARG A 110 8.62 -2.29 27.23
C ARG A 110 10.01 -1.77 27.57
N MET A 111 10.62 -0.99 26.68
CA MET A 111 11.92 -0.35 26.95
C MET A 111 11.86 0.60 28.15
N ARG A 112 10.81 1.42 28.25
CA ARG A 112 10.59 2.32 29.39
C ARG A 112 10.31 1.57 30.69
N GLN A 113 9.53 0.49 30.63
CA GLN A 113 9.25 -0.37 31.78
C GLN A 113 10.54 -1.01 32.32
N ASN A 114 11.41 -1.51 31.44
CA ASN A 114 12.71 -2.04 31.85
C ASN A 114 13.58 -0.96 32.51
N LEU A 115 13.62 0.26 31.96
CA LEU A 115 14.35 1.37 32.57
C LEU A 115 13.79 1.77 33.95
N LEU A 116 12.47 1.76 34.11
CA LEU A 116 11.84 2.00 35.41
C LEU A 116 12.17 0.90 36.41
N GLY A 117 12.13 -0.37 35.97
CA GLY A 117 12.51 -1.51 36.79
C GLY A 117 13.94 -1.40 37.32
N THR A 118 14.91 -1.04 36.47
CA THR A 118 16.30 -0.86 36.90
C THR A 118 16.46 0.32 37.86
N ARG A 119 15.77 1.44 37.64
CA ARG A 119 15.77 2.59 38.55
C ARG A 119 15.13 2.27 39.90
N LEU A 120 14.03 1.51 39.91
CA LEU A 120 13.38 1.07 41.15
C LEU A 120 14.28 0.12 41.94
N ALA A 121 14.93 -0.84 41.29
CA ALA A 121 15.88 -1.72 41.94
C ALA A 121 17.04 -0.94 42.60
N LEU A 122 17.54 0.09 41.92
CA LEU A 122 18.57 0.97 42.46
C LEU A 122 18.07 1.79 43.66
N LEU A 123 16.84 2.33 43.57
CA LEU A 123 16.21 3.06 44.68
C LEU A 123 16.03 2.16 45.90
N VAL A 124 15.53 0.94 45.71
CA VAL A 124 15.36 -0.05 46.80
C VAL A 124 16.71 -0.34 47.45
N SER A 125 17.75 -0.61 46.66
CA SER A 125 19.10 -0.81 47.19
C SER A 125 19.61 0.38 48.00
N GLN A 126 19.37 1.62 47.53
CA GLN A 126 19.72 2.82 48.27
C GLN A 126 18.94 2.95 49.58
N VAL A 127 17.64 2.68 49.58
CA VAL A 127 16.81 2.67 50.79
C VAL A 127 17.29 1.60 51.76
N ASP A 128 17.62 0.40 51.32
CA ASP A 128 18.15 -0.67 52.17
C ASP A 128 19.50 -0.29 52.79
N THR A 129 20.38 0.36 52.04
CA THR A 129 21.66 0.88 52.58
C THR A 129 21.43 1.94 53.65
N LEU A 130 20.56 2.92 53.39
CA LEU A 130 20.21 3.96 54.36
C LEU A 130 19.54 3.38 55.60
N THR A 131 18.63 2.41 55.41
CA THR A 131 17.94 1.70 56.48
C THR A 131 18.93 0.91 57.34
N SER A 132 19.92 0.25 56.72
CA SER A 132 20.98 -0.48 57.43
C SER A 132 21.90 0.45 58.24
N ILE A 133 22.22 1.63 57.69
CA ILE A 133 22.97 2.69 58.40
C ILE A 133 22.17 3.19 59.61
N LEU A 134 20.87 3.48 59.42
CA LEU A 134 19.99 4.03 60.45
C LEU A 134 19.72 3.05 61.59
N HIS A 135 19.61 1.75 61.28
CA HIS A 135 19.44 0.68 62.29
C HIS A 135 20.76 0.26 62.97
N GLY A 136 21.87 0.99 62.75
CA GLY A 136 23.09 0.82 63.52
C GLY A 136 23.82 -0.51 63.31
N LYS A 137 23.62 -1.19 62.16
CA LYS A 137 24.44 -2.35 61.79
C LYS A 137 25.64 -1.91 60.94
N MET A 138 26.59 -1.19 61.53
CA MET A 138 27.96 -1.25 61.04
C MET A 138 28.55 -2.59 61.48
N SER A 139 28.24 -3.67 60.77
CA SER A 139 29.12 -4.83 60.76
C SER A 139 30.25 -4.51 59.80
N THR A 140 31.35 -4.02 60.35
CA THR A 140 32.65 -4.02 59.69
C THR A 140 32.90 -5.43 59.17
N ASN A 141 32.97 -5.62 57.86
CA ASN A 141 33.90 -6.55 57.25
C ASN A 141 34.07 -6.31 55.75
N ASN A 142 35.30 -5.90 55.42
CA ASN A 142 35.88 -5.90 54.09
C ASN A 142 35.92 -7.31 53.48
N SER A 143 35.55 -7.42 52.21
CA SER A 143 36.18 -8.26 51.18
C SER A 143 35.48 -7.97 49.85
N ILE A 144 35.97 -7.02 49.06
CA ILE A 144 36.97 -7.22 48.01
C ILE A 144 36.68 -8.50 47.19
N THR A 145 36.16 -8.21 45.98
CA THR A 145 36.20 -8.97 44.72
C THR A 145 35.48 -10.31 44.63
N LYS A 146 34.33 -10.32 43.93
CA LYS A 146 34.07 -11.31 42.88
C LYS A 146 33.43 -10.64 41.65
N SER A 147 34.08 -10.87 40.52
CA SER A 147 33.75 -10.45 39.15
C SER A 147 32.34 -10.88 38.71
N PRO A 148 31.66 -10.12 37.84
CA PRO A 148 30.45 -10.59 37.20
C PRO A 148 30.81 -11.53 36.05
N SER A 149 30.62 -12.82 36.28
CA SER A 149 30.55 -13.82 35.20
C SER A 149 29.32 -13.54 34.34
N GLN A 150 29.56 -13.50 33.03
CA GLN A 150 28.58 -13.45 31.96
C GLN A 150 27.41 -14.41 32.20
N ILE A 151 26.18 -13.95 31.95
CA ILE A 151 25.07 -14.84 31.61
C ILE A 151 24.42 -14.28 30.34
N TYR A 152 24.72 -14.97 29.23
CA TYR A 152 23.92 -15.02 28.02
C TYR A 152 22.70 -15.92 28.28
N LEU A 153 21.50 -15.39 28.02
CA LEU A 153 20.34 -16.00 27.33
C LEU A 153 19.06 -15.22 27.67
#